data_AF-A0A0L8K9B5-F1
#
_entry.id   AF-A0A0L8K9B5-F1
#
_cell.length_a   1.000
_cell.length_b   1.000
_cell.length_c   1.000
_cell.angle_alpha   90.00
_cell.angle_beta   90.00
_cell.angle_gamma   90.00
#
_symmetry.space_group_name_H-M   'P 1'
#
loop_
_entity.id
_entity.type
_entity.pdbx_description
1 polymer ?
#
loop_
_entity_poly.entity_id
_entity_poly.type
_entity_poly.pdbx_seq_one_letter_code
_entity_poly.pdbx_strand_id
1 'polypeptide(L)'
;MDLYFDPVPLLSDARGVFLGQWSERKWLNVPGPFYGAETDNCGTGRIHAPGLVLYEADYFTEYVYRQPRTAEELQQLVDAAEAEAFSGYGCDGDTHWTPEAVREWWHDRGRIREYLANRRADWEVDDAKAGQGVAAAALKYAAYLDGDLAAHLRVYLFWLEERRSPTAADRLPQL
;
A
#
# COMPACT_ATOMS: atom_id res chain seq x y z
N MET A 1 4.33 -8.06 19.63
CA MET A 1 3.10 -8.25 18.85
C MET A 1 2.71 -6.87 18.38
N ASP A 2 2.68 -6.67 17.07
CA ASP A 2 2.39 -5.34 16.52
C ASP A 2 0.89 -5.08 16.61
N LEU A 3 0.53 -3.88 17.06
CA LEU A 3 -0.86 -3.44 17.12
C LEU A 3 -1.30 -2.97 15.74
N TYR A 4 -2.59 -3.13 15.44
CA TYR A 4 -3.16 -2.44 14.30
C TYR A 4 -3.20 -0.94 14.61
N PHE A 5 -2.58 -0.15 13.74
CA PHE A 5 -2.75 1.30 13.68
C PHE A 5 -3.95 1.57 12.78
N ASP A 6 -5.02 2.15 13.33
CA ASP A 6 -6.23 2.52 12.58
C ASP A 6 -6.11 3.98 12.12
N PRO A 7 -5.76 4.22 10.84
CA PRO A 7 -5.41 5.56 10.36
C PRO A 7 -6.64 6.36 9.92
N VAL A 8 -7.73 5.70 9.53
CA VAL A 8 -8.88 6.34 8.86
C VAL A 8 -9.55 7.40 9.75
N PRO A 9 -9.76 7.17 11.06
CA PRO A 9 -10.30 8.20 11.96
C PRO A 9 -9.39 9.43 12.12
N LEU A 10 -8.09 9.29 11.86
CA LEU A 10 -7.10 10.37 12.03
C LEU A 10 -7.05 11.33 10.82
N LEU A 11 -7.64 10.95 9.68
CA LEU A 11 -7.62 11.76 8.46
C LEU A 11 -8.37 13.10 8.60
N SER A 12 -9.45 13.14 9.40
CA SER A 12 -10.31 14.34 9.51
C SER A 12 -10.68 14.88 8.11
N ASP A 13 -10.46 16.18 7.86
CA ASP A 13 -10.71 16.86 6.59
C ASP A 13 -9.84 16.34 5.43
N ALA A 14 -8.65 15.78 5.71
CA ALA A 14 -7.76 15.24 4.69
C ALA A 14 -8.38 14.06 3.94
N ARG A 15 -9.46 13.46 4.46
CA ARG A 15 -10.22 12.44 3.72
C ARG A 15 -10.70 12.93 2.36
N GLY A 16 -10.92 14.24 2.20
CA GLY A 16 -11.40 14.84 0.96
C GLY A 16 -10.45 14.74 -0.24
N VAL A 17 -9.17 14.43 -0.04
CA VAL A 17 -8.21 14.25 -1.14
C VAL A 17 -8.10 12.81 -1.64
N PHE A 18 -8.72 11.86 -0.93
CA PHE A 18 -8.74 10.45 -1.30
C PHE A 18 -10.00 10.12 -2.09
N LEU A 19 -9.99 10.38 -3.40
CA LEU A 19 -11.15 10.23 -4.29
C LEU A 19 -11.06 9.03 -5.25
N GLY A 20 -9.97 8.26 -5.19
CA GLY A 20 -9.76 7.07 -6.01
C GLY A 20 -10.84 6.01 -5.80
N GLN A 21 -11.20 5.31 -6.88
CA GLN A 21 -12.27 4.32 -6.86
C GLN A 21 -11.73 2.90 -6.63
N TRP A 22 -12.41 2.15 -5.76
CA TRP A 22 -12.01 0.78 -5.42
C TRP A 22 -11.94 -0.19 -6.61
N SER A 23 -12.86 -0.03 -7.56
CA SER A 23 -12.90 -0.83 -8.79
C SER A 23 -11.68 -0.64 -9.69
N GLU A 24 -10.99 0.48 -9.54
CA GLU A 24 -9.82 0.89 -10.32
C GLU A 24 -8.50 0.59 -9.61
N ARG A 25 -8.55 0.08 -8.37
CA ARG A 25 -7.34 -0.19 -7.57
C ARG A 25 -6.35 -1.07 -8.33
N LYS A 26 -5.08 -0.75 -8.22
CA LYS A 26 -4.01 -1.62 -8.73
C LYS A 26 -3.94 -2.90 -7.89
N TRP A 27 -3.76 -4.04 -8.56
CA TRP A 27 -3.58 -5.35 -7.90
C TRP A 27 -2.28 -5.44 -7.07
N LEU A 28 -1.35 -4.50 -7.29
CA LEU A 28 -0.09 -4.33 -6.56
C LEU A 28 -0.27 -3.67 -5.17
N ASN A 29 -1.43 -3.08 -4.88
CA ASN A 29 -1.67 -2.50 -3.55
C ASN A 29 -1.66 -3.59 -2.48
N VAL A 30 -0.93 -3.35 -1.39
CA VAL A 30 -1.01 -4.22 -0.21
C VAL A 30 -2.35 -3.99 0.50
N PRO A 31 -3.06 -5.06 0.93
CA PRO A 31 -4.33 -4.92 1.60
C PRO A 31 -4.29 -3.98 2.82
N GLY A 32 -5.33 -3.17 2.94
CA GLY A 32 -5.47 -2.12 3.95
C GLY A 32 -6.38 -0.97 3.48
N PRO A 33 -6.49 0.10 4.28
CA PRO A 33 -7.40 1.21 4.00
C PRO A 33 -7.00 2.00 2.75
N PHE A 34 -5.70 2.15 2.49
CA PHE A 34 -5.22 3.01 1.41
C PHE A 34 -4.79 2.22 0.18
N TYR A 35 -5.05 2.79 -0.98
CA TYR A 35 -4.66 2.19 -2.26
C TYR A 35 -4.50 3.27 -3.33
N GLY A 36 -3.67 3.00 -4.34
CA GLY A 36 -3.68 3.75 -5.60
C GLY A 36 -4.64 3.10 -6.60
N ALA A 37 -5.45 3.92 -7.26
CA ALA A 37 -6.38 3.57 -8.32
C ALA A 37 -5.88 4.08 -9.68
N GLU A 38 -6.68 4.87 -10.41
CA GLU A 38 -6.23 5.63 -11.59
C GLU A 38 -5.52 6.93 -11.16
N THR A 39 -4.31 6.79 -10.62
CA THR A 39 -3.40 7.92 -10.38
C THR A 39 -2.76 8.41 -11.67
N ASP A 40 -2.26 9.64 -11.66
CA ASP A 40 -1.44 10.19 -12.73
C ASP A 40 -0.09 9.45 -12.87
N ASN A 41 0.73 9.94 -13.80
CA ASN A 41 2.08 9.43 -14.06
C ASN A 41 3.15 10.51 -13.81
N CYS A 42 2.85 11.53 -13.03
CA CYS A 42 3.78 12.60 -12.70
C CYS A 42 4.84 12.15 -11.69
N GLY A 43 4.60 11.04 -10.98
CA GLY A 43 5.55 10.44 -10.06
C GLY A 43 5.82 11.33 -8.84
N THR A 44 4.77 11.93 -8.30
CA THR A 44 4.85 12.82 -7.13
C THR A 44 4.69 12.04 -5.83
N GLY A 45 3.95 10.93 -5.81
CA GLY A 45 3.65 10.22 -4.57
C GLY A 45 4.89 9.72 -3.82
N ARG A 46 5.93 9.24 -4.52
CA ARG A 46 7.18 8.83 -3.83
C ARG A 46 8.05 9.99 -3.37
N ILE A 47 7.86 11.21 -3.88
CA ILE A 47 8.56 12.39 -3.36
C ILE A 47 8.14 12.61 -1.90
N HIS A 48 6.86 12.36 -1.60
CA HIS A 48 6.27 12.55 -0.28
C HIS A 48 6.30 11.27 0.59
N ALA A 49 6.04 10.11 0.00
CA ALA A 49 5.89 8.83 0.70
C ALA A 49 6.76 7.69 0.10
N PRO A 50 8.08 7.84 0.01
CA PRO A 50 8.96 6.86 -0.67
C PRO A 50 8.97 5.47 -0.01
N GLY A 51 8.57 5.39 1.26
CA GLY A 51 8.46 4.14 2.04
C GLY A 51 7.09 3.45 1.96
N LEU A 52 6.09 4.08 1.33
CA LEU A 52 4.70 3.61 1.26
C LEU A 52 4.20 3.45 -0.18
N VAL A 53 4.70 4.29 -1.09
CA VAL A 53 4.25 4.37 -2.49
C VAL A 53 5.30 3.79 -3.44
N LEU A 54 4.86 3.10 -4.49
CA LEU A 54 5.67 2.67 -5.61
C LEU A 54 4.97 2.93 -6.95
N TYR A 55 5.70 2.81 -8.06
CA TYR A 55 5.16 2.99 -9.41
C TYR A 55 5.04 1.65 -10.13
N GLU A 56 3.97 1.46 -10.87
CA GLU A 56 3.89 0.37 -11.84
C GLU A 56 4.75 0.72 -13.07
N ALA A 57 5.51 -0.24 -13.58
CA ALA A 57 6.42 -0.02 -14.71
C ALA A 57 5.71 0.25 -16.05
N ASP A 58 4.47 -0.21 -16.23
CA ASP A 58 3.79 -0.15 -17.54
C ASP A 58 3.21 1.22 -17.86
N TYR A 59 2.58 1.86 -16.87
CA TYR A 59 1.91 3.15 -17.05
C TYR A 59 2.44 4.23 -16.10
N PHE A 60 3.40 3.89 -15.24
CA PHE A 60 3.98 4.78 -14.25
C PHE A 60 2.97 5.33 -13.24
N THR A 61 1.85 4.63 -13.07
CA THR A 61 0.84 4.94 -12.06
C THR A 61 1.28 4.44 -10.69
N GLU A 62 0.77 5.07 -9.65
CA GLU A 62 1.20 4.90 -8.27
C GLU A 62 0.32 3.91 -7.50
N TYR A 63 0.93 3.15 -6.58
CA TYR A 63 0.22 2.23 -5.69
C TYR A 63 0.85 2.19 -4.29
N VAL A 64 0.04 1.81 -3.29
CA VAL A 64 0.45 1.70 -1.88
C VAL A 64 0.98 0.29 -1.62
N TYR A 65 2.31 0.14 -1.59
CA TYR A 65 2.97 -1.15 -1.33
C TYR A 65 3.18 -1.42 0.17
N ARG A 66 2.92 -0.42 1.01
CA ARG A 66 2.94 -0.55 2.47
C ARG A 66 1.94 0.42 3.10
N GLN A 67 1.07 -0.11 3.94
CA GLN A 67 0.12 0.70 4.72
C GLN A 67 0.86 1.49 5.81
N PRO A 68 0.42 2.72 6.12
CA PRO A 68 1.00 3.51 7.20
C PRO A 68 0.75 2.82 8.54
N ARG A 69 1.74 2.90 9.44
CA ARG A 69 1.71 2.30 10.79
C ARG A 69 1.94 3.32 11.89
N THR A 70 2.20 4.58 11.53
CA THR A 70 2.33 5.70 12.45
C THR A 70 1.64 6.94 11.88
N ALA A 71 1.43 7.96 12.72
CA ALA A 71 0.85 9.23 12.28
C ALA A 71 1.76 9.97 11.28
N GLU A 72 3.08 9.82 11.40
CA GLU A 72 4.04 10.41 10.46
C GLU A 72 3.97 9.73 9.09
N GLU A 73 3.89 8.39 9.06
CA GLU A 73 3.67 7.65 7.81
C GLU A 73 2.31 8.01 7.19
N LEU A 74 1.26 8.19 8.01
CA LEU A 74 -0.04 8.65 7.53
C LEU A 74 0.06 10.04 6.87
N GLN A 75 0.74 11.00 7.52
CA GLN A 75 0.91 12.33 6.96
C GLN A 75 1.66 12.30 5.62
N GLN A 76 2.71 11.47 5.50
CA GLN A 76 3.41 11.29 4.22
C GLN A 76 2.46 10.83 3.11
N LEU A 77 1.55 9.91 3.42
CA LEU A 77 0.58 9.41 2.44
C LEU A 77 -0.50 10.44 2.10
N VAL A 78 -0.91 11.28 3.05
CA VAL A 78 -1.77 12.45 2.80
C VAL A 78 -1.07 13.41 1.85
N ASP A 79 0.18 13.79 2.13
CA ASP A 79 0.97 14.69 1.28
C ASP A 79 1.12 14.11 -0.14
N ALA A 80 1.29 12.79 -0.27
CA ALA A 80 1.32 12.11 -1.57
C ALA A 80 -0.02 12.23 -2.31
N ALA A 81 -1.15 12.01 -1.63
CA ALA A 81 -2.48 12.13 -2.23
C ALA A 81 -2.83 13.58 -2.62
N GLU A 82 -2.40 14.57 -1.84
CA GLU A 82 -2.58 16.00 -2.16
C GLU A 82 -1.75 16.43 -3.38
N ALA A 83 -0.56 15.86 -3.56
CA ALA A 83 0.35 16.19 -4.65
C ALA A 83 0.03 15.45 -5.97
N GLU A 84 -0.89 14.48 -5.95
CA GLU A 84 -1.29 13.68 -7.11
C GLU A 84 -2.42 14.40 -7.86
N ALA A 85 -2.23 14.66 -9.15
CA ALA A 85 -3.08 15.60 -9.87
C ALA A 85 -4.51 15.08 -10.12
N PHE A 86 -4.71 13.75 -10.12
CA PHE A 86 -6.00 13.12 -10.43
C PHE A 86 -6.79 12.71 -9.17
N SER A 87 -6.23 12.90 -7.97
CA SER A 87 -6.82 12.42 -6.71
C SER A 87 -7.14 10.93 -6.71
N GLY A 88 -6.33 10.13 -7.41
CA GLY A 88 -6.49 8.69 -7.65
C GLY A 88 -6.13 7.80 -6.47
N TYR A 89 -5.77 8.36 -5.31
CA TYR A 89 -5.63 7.60 -4.07
C TYR A 89 -6.99 7.40 -3.40
N GLY A 90 -7.24 6.20 -2.87
CA GLY A 90 -8.42 5.90 -2.05
C GLY A 90 -8.04 5.61 -0.60
N CYS A 91 -9.00 5.77 0.33
CA CYS A 91 -8.84 5.51 1.77
C CYS A 91 -9.94 4.63 2.38
N ASP A 92 -10.84 4.10 1.55
CA ASP A 92 -12.01 3.31 1.95
C ASP A 92 -11.79 1.80 1.83
N GLY A 93 -10.54 1.35 1.65
CA GLY A 93 -10.20 -0.07 1.43
C GLY A 93 -10.71 -1.01 2.52
N ASP A 94 -10.79 -0.55 3.77
CA ASP A 94 -11.31 -1.32 4.91
C ASP A 94 -12.81 -1.66 4.83
N THR A 95 -13.54 -0.97 3.94
CA THR A 95 -14.94 -1.23 3.64
C THR A 95 -15.11 -2.28 2.54
N HIS A 96 -14.06 -2.52 1.75
CA HIS A 96 -14.10 -3.41 0.58
C HIS A 96 -13.33 -4.70 0.77
N TRP A 97 -12.22 -4.67 1.52
CA TRP A 97 -11.45 -5.88 1.83
C TRP A 97 -12.26 -6.80 2.73
N THR A 98 -12.46 -8.03 2.27
CA THR A 98 -12.93 -9.13 3.12
C THR A 98 -11.75 -10.01 3.55
N PRO A 99 -11.87 -10.74 4.67
CA PRO A 99 -10.86 -11.71 5.07
C PRO A 99 -10.50 -12.71 3.95
N GLU A 100 -11.48 -13.16 3.18
CA GLU A 100 -11.28 -14.08 2.06
C GLU A 100 -10.46 -13.43 0.94
N ALA A 101 -10.79 -12.20 0.56
CA ALA A 101 -10.07 -11.48 -0.50
C ALA A 101 -8.62 -11.15 -0.11
N VAL A 102 -8.36 -10.90 1.18
CA VAL A 102 -6.99 -10.72 1.70
C VAL A 102 -6.19 -12.02 1.61
N ARG A 103 -6.79 -13.17 1.94
CA ARG A 103 -6.15 -14.49 1.82
C ARG A 103 -5.89 -14.85 0.37
N GLU A 104 -6.83 -14.56 -0.53
CA GLU A 104 -6.65 -14.72 -1.98
C GLU A 104 -5.48 -13.87 -2.49
N TRP A 105 -5.45 -12.58 -2.14
CA TRP A 105 -4.34 -11.70 -2.49
C TRP A 105 -3.01 -12.23 -1.95
N TRP A 106 -2.99 -12.72 -0.71
CA TRP A 106 -1.80 -13.30 -0.09
C TRP A 106 -1.31 -14.56 -0.82
N HIS A 107 -2.23 -15.44 -1.20
CA HIS A 107 -1.93 -16.64 -1.98
C HIS A 107 -1.29 -16.28 -3.32
N ASP A 108 -1.83 -15.26 -3.99
CA ASP A 108 -1.42 -14.84 -5.33
C ASP A 108 -0.20 -13.89 -5.36
N ARG A 109 0.33 -13.49 -4.19
CA ARG A 109 1.46 -12.56 -4.06
C ARG A 109 2.72 -12.98 -4.84
N GLY A 110 2.85 -14.26 -5.19
CA GLY A 110 3.92 -14.77 -6.07
C GLY A 110 3.98 -14.02 -7.40
N ARG A 111 2.82 -13.66 -7.96
CA ARG A 111 2.72 -12.82 -9.17
C ARG A 111 3.35 -11.44 -8.98
N ILE A 112 3.21 -10.85 -7.80
CA ILE A 112 3.82 -9.54 -7.48
C ILE A 112 5.34 -9.69 -7.45
N ARG A 113 5.85 -10.76 -6.81
CA ARG A 113 7.29 -11.03 -6.78
C ARG A 113 7.89 -11.15 -8.18
N GLU A 114 7.24 -11.92 -9.05
CA GLU A 114 7.66 -12.09 -10.44
C GLU A 114 7.63 -10.77 -11.21
N TYR A 115 6.57 -9.98 -11.04
CA TYR A 115 6.47 -8.65 -11.63
C TYR A 115 7.61 -7.74 -11.19
N LEU A 116 7.89 -7.64 -9.89
CA LEU A 116 8.97 -6.80 -9.35
C LEU A 116 10.35 -7.24 -9.87
N ALA A 117 10.59 -8.55 -9.98
CA ALA A 117 11.83 -9.09 -10.52
C ALA A 117 12.01 -8.75 -12.01
N ASN A 118 10.94 -8.89 -12.80
CA ASN A 118 10.98 -8.68 -14.25
C ASN A 118 11.08 -7.20 -14.65
N ARG A 119 10.60 -6.28 -13.80
CA ARG A 119 10.55 -4.83 -14.08
C ARG A 119 11.69 -4.03 -13.47
N ARG A 120 12.60 -4.70 -12.76
CA ARG A 120 13.72 -4.04 -12.08
C ARG A 120 14.57 -3.17 -13.01
N ALA A 121 14.89 -3.66 -14.21
CA ALA A 121 15.71 -2.92 -15.17
C ALA A 121 15.04 -1.62 -15.64
N ASP A 122 13.72 -1.64 -15.82
CA ASP A 122 12.94 -0.46 -16.21
C ASP A 122 13.08 0.64 -15.16
N TRP A 123 12.92 0.29 -13.88
CA TRP A 123 13.09 1.24 -12.77
C TRP A 123 14.53 1.70 -12.56
N GLU A 124 15.55 0.87 -12.85
CA GLU A 124 16.96 1.31 -12.81
C GLU A 124 17.24 2.38 -13.87
N VAL A 125 16.61 2.29 -15.05
CA VAL A 125 16.69 3.32 -16.10
C VAL A 125 15.97 4.60 -15.67
N ASP A 126 14.81 4.49 -15.04
CA ASP A 126 14.08 5.66 -14.54
C ASP A 126 14.80 6.34 -13.38
N ASP A 127 15.37 5.57 -12.45
CA ASP A 127 16.19 6.08 -11.35
C ASP A 127 17.43 6.82 -11.84
N ALA A 128 18.06 6.37 -12.94
CA ALA A 128 19.19 7.08 -13.54
C ALA A 128 18.81 8.48 -14.05
N LYS A 129 17.53 8.74 -14.33
CA LYS A 129 17.00 10.04 -14.78
C LYS A 129 16.45 10.88 -13.64
N ALA A 130 15.64 10.27 -12.78
CA ALA A 130 14.82 10.96 -11.78
C ALA A 130 15.36 10.84 -10.35
N GLY A 131 16.19 9.84 -10.05
CA GLY A 131 16.82 9.66 -8.75
C GLY A 131 15.88 9.33 -7.59
N GLN A 132 14.68 8.78 -7.86
CA GLN A 132 13.66 8.52 -6.82
C GLN A 132 13.84 7.18 -6.07
N GLY A 133 14.84 6.37 -6.42
CA GLY A 133 15.18 5.11 -5.77
C GLY A 133 14.08 4.05 -5.89
N VAL A 134 13.34 4.03 -7.00
CA VAL A 134 12.25 3.10 -7.29
C VAL A 134 12.75 1.66 -7.31
N ALA A 135 13.90 1.39 -7.96
CA ALA A 135 14.45 0.03 -8.04
C ALA A 135 14.83 -0.51 -6.65
N ALA A 136 15.41 0.34 -5.80
CA ALA A 136 15.74 -0.03 -4.42
C ALA A 136 14.48 -0.27 -3.57
N ALA A 137 13.41 0.48 -3.79
CA ALA A 137 12.15 0.27 -3.10
C ALA A 137 11.40 -0.97 -3.59
N ALA A 138 11.47 -1.31 -4.88
CA ALA A 138 10.93 -2.57 -5.42
C ALA A 138 11.59 -3.80 -4.75
N LEU A 139 12.91 -3.74 -4.50
CA LEU A 139 13.62 -4.78 -3.74
C LEU A 139 13.14 -4.86 -2.28
N LYS A 140 12.90 -3.71 -1.64
CA LYS A 140 12.32 -3.69 -0.28
C LYS A 140 10.90 -4.26 -0.27
N TYR A 141 10.11 -4.01 -1.31
CA TYR A 141 8.77 -4.59 -1.41
C TYR A 141 8.85 -6.11 -1.58
N ALA A 142 9.73 -6.61 -2.45
CA ALA A 142 9.96 -8.05 -2.59
C ALA A 142 10.39 -8.70 -1.26
N ALA A 143 11.32 -8.08 -0.53
CA ALA A 143 11.73 -8.56 0.79
C ALA A 143 10.57 -8.52 1.81
N TYR A 144 9.71 -7.50 1.73
CA TYR A 144 8.55 -7.37 2.60
C TYR A 144 7.49 -8.47 2.34
N LEU A 145 7.23 -8.82 1.08
CA LEU A 145 6.35 -9.93 0.70
C LEU A 145 6.76 -11.27 1.32
N ASP A 146 8.07 -11.49 1.50
CA ASP A 146 8.67 -12.71 2.02
C ASP A 146 8.99 -12.65 3.52
N GLY A 147 8.91 -11.46 4.12
CA GLY A 147 9.18 -11.22 5.53
C GLY A 147 7.93 -10.81 6.30
N ASP A 148 7.96 -9.58 6.82
CA ASP A 148 7.01 -9.11 7.85
C ASP A 148 5.57 -8.96 7.36
N LEU A 149 5.31 -8.97 6.05
CA LEU A 149 3.95 -8.76 5.52
C LEU A 149 2.97 -9.81 6.03
N ALA A 150 3.41 -11.07 6.20
CA ALA A 150 2.57 -12.11 6.77
C ALA A 150 2.05 -11.74 8.17
N ALA A 151 2.93 -11.22 9.03
CA ALA A 151 2.55 -10.83 10.38
C ALA A 151 1.58 -9.64 10.35
N HIS A 152 1.85 -8.64 9.51
CA HIS A 152 0.98 -7.47 9.38
C HIS A 152 -0.41 -7.82 8.84
N LEU A 153 -0.51 -8.65 7.79
CA LEU A 153 -1.80 -9.05 7.24
C LEU A 153 -2.62 -9.88 8.23
N ARG A 154 -1.99 -10.68 9.08
CA ARG A 154 -2.71 -11.40 10.16
C ARG A 154 -3.29 -10.46 11.21
N VAL A 155 -2.59 -9.38 11.54
CA VAL A 155 -3.11 -8.32 12.41
C VAL A 155 -4.26 -7.58 11.73
N TYR A 156 -4.13 -7.28 10.43
CA TYR A 156 -5.18 -6.64 9.65
C TYR A 156 -6.43 -7.52 9.50
N LEU A 157 -6.27 -8.82 9.21
CA LEU A 157 -7.36 -9.80 9.18
C LEU A 157 -8.13 -9.83 10.50
N PHE A 158 -7.41 -9.87 11.62
CA PHE A 158 -8.03 -9.81 12.93
C PHE A 158 -8.84 -8.53 13.12
N TRP A 159 -8.29 -7.38 12.71
CA TRP A 159 -9.02 -6.11 12.80
C TRP A 159 -10.25 -6.07 11.88
N LEU A 160 -10.19 -6.65 10.67
CA LEU A 160 -11.36 -6.74 9.78
C LEU A 160 -12.51 -7.54 10.41
N GLU A 161 -12.17 -8.63 11.11
CA GLU A 161 -13.12 -9.54 11.76
C GLU A 161 -13.67 -8.94 13.08
N GLU A 162 -12.80 -8.37 13.92
CA GLU A 162 -13.13 -8.01 15.31
C GLU A 162 -13.31 -6.49 15.53
N ARG A 163 -12.89 -5.66 14.57
CA ARG A 163 -12.89 -4.18 14.62
C ARG A 163 -12.21 -3.60 15.85
N ARG A 164 -11.13 -4.27 16.29
CA ARG A 164 -10.22 -3.84 17.35
C ARG A 164 -8.82 -4.41 17.10
N SER A 165 -7.80 -3.77 17.68
CA SER A 165 -6.44 -4.33 17.66
C SER A 165 -6.36 -5.60 18.52
N PRO A 166 -5.53 -6.59 18.12
CA PRO A 166 -5.35 -7.79 18.89
C PRO A 166 -4.53 -7.53 20.16
N THR A 167 -4.79 -8.31 21.20
CA THR A 167 -4.05 -8.34 22.47
C THR A 167 -3.14 -9.57 22.53
N ALA A 168 -2.24 -9.63 23.52
CA ALA A 168 -1.35 -10.78 23.71
C ALA A 168 -2.08 -12.13 23.95
N ALA A 169 -3.36 -12.10 24.33
CA ALA A 169 -4.17 -13.29 24.54
C ALA A 169 -4.91 -13.76 23.28
N ASP A 170 -5.02 -12.90 22.26
CA ASP A 170 -5.77 -13.19 21.04
C ASP A 170 -5.00 -14.11 20.10
N ARG A 171 -5.72 -15.00 19.42
CA ARG A 171 -5.17 -15.85 18.36
C ARG A 171 -5.39 -15.17 17.02
N LEU A 172 -4.30 -14.86 16.31
CA LEU A 172 -4.40 -14.23 14.99
C LEU A 172 -4.87 -15.21 13.91
N PRO A 173 -5.76 -14.78 12.99
CA PRO A 173 -6.19 -15.58 11.85
C PRO A 173 -5.02 -16.08 11.00
N GLN A 174 -5.23 -17.15 10.25
CA GLN A 174 -4.26 -17.63 9.26
C GLN A 174 -4.50 -16.95 7.91
N LEU A 175 -3.41 -16.84 7.14
CA LEU A 175 -3.40 -16.36 5.76
C LEU A 175 -3.59 -17.50 4.78
#